data_AF-A0A2U1KL84-F1
#
_entry.id   AF-A0A2U1KL84-F1
#
_cell.length_a   1.000
_cell.length_b   1.000
_cell.length_c   1.000
_cell.angle_alpha   90.00
_cell.angle_beta   90.00
_cell.angle_gamma   90.00
#
_symmetry.space_group_name_H-M   'P 1'
#
loop_
_entity.id
_entity.type
_entity.pdbx_description
1 polymer ?
#
loop_
_entity_poly.entity_id
_entity_poly.type
_entity_poly.pdbx_seq_one_letter_code
_entity_poly.pdbx_strand_id
1 'polypeptide(L)'
;MYVLCIQNYQRNSHVPIENLFQGFNYKTLNPKGFSRNQLVCQLETFQVERINNAKLSEVATLSYLCQTLVETGKNSMYDLVERVCRLLLTLLVSTATTERGFSTMKIFKNRLRNKMSDENLANNMVIYIEKGIADKFDSESIIEEFKGLKGSRKLQLPKAYVTAYH
;
A
#
# COMPACT_ATOMS: atom_id res chain seq x y z
N MET A 1 16.37 8.16 -2.28
CA MET A 1 17.53 7.75 -1.47
C MET A 1 17.16 7.26 -0.07
N TYR A 2 16.32 7.98 0.71
CA TYR A 2 15.86 7.55 2.05
C TYR A 2 15.11 6.20 2.07
N VAL A 3 14.24 5.94 1.08
CA VAL A 3 13.43 4.71 1.02
C VAL A 3 14.30 3.46 0.82
N LEU A 4 15.37 3.53 0.01
CA LEU A 4 16.26 2.39 -0.25
C LEU A 4 17.19 2.07 0.94
N CYS A 5 17.54 3.08 1.74
CA CYS A 5 18.34 2.87 2.96
C CYS A 5 17.52 2.15 4.04
N ILE A 6 16.25 2.51 4.21
CA ILE A 6 15.34 1.89 5.18
C ILE A 6 14.91 0.48 4.73
N GLN A 7 14.66 0.28 3.43
CA GLN A 7 14.36 -1.06 2.88
C GLN A 7 15.55 -2.03 3.01
N ASN A 8 16.80 -1.55 2.91
CA ASN A 8 17.98 -2.38 3.19
C ASN A 8 18.09 -2.77 4.67
N TYR A 9 17.73 -1.87 5.59
CA TYR A 9 17.71 -2.16 7.02
C TYR A 9 16.64 -3.20 7.40
N GLN A 10 15.44 -3.14 6.80
CA GLN A 10 14.35 -4.09 7.07
C GLN A 10 14.60 -5.48 6.46
N ARG A 11 15.41 -5.60 5.39
CA ARG A 11 15.71 -6.88 4.71
C ARG A 11 16.88 -7.63 5.36
N ASN A 12 17.77 -6.95 6.09
CA ASN A 12 18.86 -7.57 6.84
C ASN A 12 18.61 -7.43 8.35
N SER A 13 18.06 -8.47 8.98
CA SER A 13 17.87 -8.57 10.43
C SER A 13 19.18 -8.62 11.25
N HIS A 14 20.33 -8.55 10.59
CA HIS A 14 21.67 -8.62 11.16
C HIS A 14 22.50 -7.39 10.80
N VAL A 15 21.89 -6.20 10.74
CA VAL A 15 22.65 -4.94 10.70
C VAL A 15 22.93 -4.53 12.14
N PRO A 16 24.16 -4.66 12.63
CA PRO A 16 24.49 -4.26 13.99
C PRO A 16 24.22 -2.77 14.19
N ILE A 17 23.76 -2.38 15.38
CA ILE A 17 23.35 -1.01 15.73
C ILE A 17 24.45 0.03 15.41
N GLU A 18 25.72 -0.40 15.40
CA GLU A 18 26.87 0.41 14.98
C GLU A 18 26.78 0.95 13.54
N ASN A 19 26.16 0.19 12.63
CA ASN A 19 25.92 0.63 11.25
C ASN A 19 24.69 1.54 11.11
N LEU A 20 23.81 1.57 12.13
CA LEU A 20 22.67 2.47 12.17
C LEU A 20 23.13 3.94 12.30
N PHE A 21 24.19 4.17 13.08
CA PHE A 21 24.78 5.49 13.26
C PHE A 21 25.60 5.97 12.05
N GLN A 22 26.12 5.04 11.24
CA GLN A 22 26.86 5.36 10.00
C GLN A 22 25.92 5.68 8.82
N GLY A 23 24.76 5.01 8.75
CA GLY A 23 23.76 5.22 7.69
C GLY A 23 22.85 6.44 7.91
N PHE A 24 22.65 6.87 9.16
CA PHE A 24 21.94 8.10 9.46
C PHE A 24 22.86 9.30 9.29
N ASN A 25 22.65 10.05 8.21
CA ASN A 25 23.26 11.37 8.07
C ASN A 25 22.64 12.31 9.11
N TYR A 26 23.20 12.31 10.33
CA TYR A 26 22.78 13.19 11.42
C TYR A 26 22.91 14.69 11.06
N LYS A 27 23.55 15.04 9.93
CA LYS A 27 23.59 16.42 9.42
C LYS A 27 22.22 16.93 8.96
N THR A 28 21.29 16.05 8.56
CA THR A 28 19.92 16.44 8.16
C THR A 28 18.89 16.31 9.27
N LEU A 29 19.21 15.59 10.35
CA LEU A 29 18.40 15.59 11.56
C LEU A 29 18.69 16.89 12.34
N ASN A 30 17.91 17.93 12.06
CA ASN A 30 17.77 19.07 12.98
C ASN A 30 16.41 18.97 13.68
N PRO A 31 16.21 17.98 14.58
CA PRO A 31 15.02 17.98 15.40
C PRO A 31 15.05 19.26 16.23
N LYS A 32 14.06 20.15 16.00
CA LYS A 32 13.93 21.41 16.75
C LYS A 32 14.04 21.09 18.25
N GLY A 33 15.08 21.61 18.91
CA GLY A 33 15.32 21.41 20.35
C GLY A 33 16.53 20.56 20.73
N PHE A 34 17.33 20.05 19.78
CA PHE A 34 18.58 19.36 20.10
C PHE A 34 19.79 20.23 19.77
N SER A 35 20.68 20.45 20.75
CA SER A 35 22.03 20.91 20.42
C SER A 35 22.81 19.75 19.83
N ARG A 36 23.24 19.87 18.57
CA ARG A 36 24.04 18.84 17.89
C ARG A 36 25.23 18.39 18.74
N ASN A 37 25.91 19.33 19.38
CA ASN A 37 27.09 19.06 20.19
C ASN A 37 26.73 18.23 21.44
N GLN A 38 25.58 18.49 22.07
CA GLN A 38 25.09 17.71 23.21
C GLN A 38 24.74 16.27 22.79
N LEU A 39 24.12 16.09 21.62
CA LEU A 39 23.82 14.76 21.10
C LEU A 39 25.09 13.96 20.79
N VAL A 40 26.08 14.57 20.14
CA VAL A 40 27.35 13.91 19.84
C VAL A 40 28.06 13.48 21.12
N CYS A 41 28.18 14.38 22.11
CA CYS A 41 28.79 14.03 23.39
C CYS A 41 28.04 12.92 24.14
N GLN A 42 26.70 12.95 24.16
CA GLN A 42 25.91 11.88 24.76
C GLN A 42 26.08 10.55 24.03
N LEU A 43 26.16 10.57 22.69
CA LEU A 43 26.37 9.36 21.90
C LEU A 43 27.74 8.74 22.14
N GLU A 44 28.80 9.55 22.21
CA GLU A 44 30.15 9.07 22.53
C GLU A 44 30.18 8.43 23.93
N THR A 45 29.60 9.10 24.93
CA THR A 45 29.50 8.59 26.29
C THR A 45 28.67 7.30 26.35
N PHE A 46 27.58 7.24 25.58
CA PHE A 46 26.72 6.07 25.48
C PHE A 46 27.41 4.90 24.79
N GLN A 47 28.24 5.13 23.76
CA GLN A 47 29.00 4.07 23.11
C GLN A 47 29.99 3.40 24.06
N VAL A 48 30.70 4.18 24.85
CA VAL A 48 31.61 3.66 25.89
C VAL A 48 30.81 2.85 26.92
N GLU A 49 29.68 3.37 27.39
CA GLU A 49 28.82 2.68 28.35
C GLU A 49 28.23 1.38 27.79
N ARG A 50 27.87 1.37 26.50
CA ARG A 50 27.36 0.18 25.82
C ARG A 50 28.42 -0.92 25.74
N ILE A 51 29.69 -0.57 25.54
CA ILE A 51 30.80 -1.54 25.53
C ILE A 51 31.04 -2.09 26.95
N ASN A 52 30.97 -1.23 27.97
CA ASN A 52 31.25 -1.60 29.36
C ASN A 52 30.10 -2.37 30.03
N ASN A 53 28.88 -2.28 29.49
CA ASN A 53 27.70 -2.89 30.08
C ASN A 53 27.27 -4.14 29.30
N ALA A 54 27.48 -5.33 29.88
CA ALA A 54 27.13 -6.60 29.25
C ALA A 54 25.67 -6.70 28.78
N LYS A 55 24.72 -6.08 29.51
CA LYS A 55 23.30 -6.07 29.11
C LYS A 55 23.03 -5.21 27.89
N LEU A 56 23.82 -4.15 27.66
CA LEU A 56 23.67 -3.24 26.53
C LEU A 56 24.52 -3.66 25.32
N SER A 57 25.63 -4.36 25.55
CA SER A 57 26.51 -4.85 24.47
C SER A 57 25.88 -5.97 23.65
N GLU A 58 25.07 -6.84 24.29
CA GLU A 58 24.38 -7.95 23.63
C GLU A 58 23.13 -7.53 22.82
N VAL A 59 22.74 -6.26 22.88
CA VAL A 59 21.51 -5.78 22.25
C VAL A 59 21.67 -5.60 20.74
N ALA A 60 21.00 -6.46 19.96
CA ALA A 60 21.04 -6.41 18.50
C ALA A 60 19.98 -5.48 17.87
N THR A 61 18.85 -5.23 18.54
CA THR A 61 17.72 -4.48 17.96
C THR A 61 17.47 -3.17 18.69
N LEU A 62 17.01 -2.16 17.94
CA LEU A 62 16.76 -0.83 18.49
C LEU A 62 15.55 -0.79 19.44
N SER A 63 14.56 -1.67 19.23
CA SER A 63 13.45 -1.86 20.17
C SER A 63 13.94 -2.40 21.52
N TYR A 64 14.79 -3.43 21.49
CA TYR A 64 15.38 -4.00 22.70
C TYR A 64 16.31 -3.00 23.38
N LEU A 65 17.03 -2.16 22.61
CA LEU A 65 17.87 -1.09 23.16
C LEU A 65 17.06 -0.09 23.98
N CYS A 66 15.92 0.36 23.44
CA CYS A 66 15.02 1.26 24.16
C CYS A 66 14.49 0.63 25.45
N GLN A 67 14.14 -0.66 25.39
CA GLN A 67 13.66 -1.40 26.55
C GLN A 67 14.75 -1.52 27.62
N THR A 68 15.96 -1.94 27.26
CA THR A 68 17.07 -2.08 28.20
C THR A 68 17.49 -0.74 28.81
N LEU A 69 17.39 0.37 28.08
CA LEU A 69 17.62 1.72 28.62
C LEU A 69 16.64 2.09 29.74
N VAL A 70 15.37 1.69 29.60
CA VAL A 70 14.34 1.90 30.63
C VAL A 70 14.57 0.98 31.82
N GLU A 71 14.83 -0.31 31.56
CA GLU A 71 15.07 -1.31 32.61
C GLU A 71 16.32 -0.99 33.45
N THR A 72 17.35 -0.43 32.83
CA THR A 72 18.58 -0.01 33.52
C THR A 72 18.47 1.37 34.18
N GLY A 73 17.33 2.07 34.03
CA GLY A 73 17.12 3.43 34.56
C GLY A 73 18.02 4.49 33.91
N LYS A 74 18.62 4.19 32.75
CA LYS A 74 19.57 5.06 32.04
C LYS A 74 18.90 5.97 31.01
N ASN A 75 17.61 5.80 30.78
CA ASN A 75 16.79 6.64 29.91
C ASN A 75 16.84 8.14 30.28
N SER A 76 17.00 8.49 31.56
CA SER A 76 17.17 9.88 31.98
C SER A 76 18.57 10.44 31.75
N MET A 77 19.59 9.59 31.75
CA MET A 77 21.00 9.98 31.54
C MET A 77 21.34 10.15 30.05
N TYR A 78 20.65 9.38 29.20
CA TYR A 78 20.82 9.41 27.74
C TYR A 78 19.48 9.76 27.06
N ASP A 79 18.86 10.84 27.51
CA ASP A 79 17.55 11.31 27.04
C ASP A 79 17.55 11.63 25.54
N LEU A 80 18.65 12.19 25.01
CA LEU A 80 18.77 12.49 23.60
C LEU A 80 18.90 11.21 22.75
N VAL A 81 19.60 10.20 23.26
CA VAL A 81 19.75 8.90 22.61
C VAL A 81 18.42 8.16 22.58
N GLU A 82 17.70 8.11 23.71
CA GLU A 82 16.37 7.50 23.83
C GLU A 82 15.37 8.14 22.85
N ARG A 83 15.36 9.48 22.76
CA ARG A 83 14.52 10.20 21.81
C ARG A 83 14.86 9.89 20.35
N VAL A 84 16.15 9.86 19.99
CA VAL A 84 16.57 9.49 18.62
C VAL A 84 16.12 8.08 18.30
N CYS A 85 16.34 7.11 19.19
CA CYS A 85 15.87 5.74 18.98
C CYS A 85 14.34 5.68 18.78
N ARG A 86 13.57 6.40 19.60
CA ARG A 86 12.10 6.46 19.47
C ARG A 86 11.64 7.06 18.13
N LEU A 87 12.31 8.11 17.66
CA LEU A 87 12.07 8.69 16.34
C LEU A 87 12.35 7.68 15.23
N LEU A 88 13.46 6.95 15.31
CA LEU A 88 13.80 5.90 14.36
C LEU A 88 12.76 4.78 14.32
N LEU A 89 12.30 4.29 15.48
CA LEU A 89 11.22 3.30 15.53
C LEU A 89 9.94 3.81 14.87
N THR A 90 9.55 5.06 15.17
CA THR A 90 8.34 5.66 14.61
C THR A 90 8.44 5.81 13.10
N LEU A 91 9.59 6.24 12.59
CA LEU A 91 9.87 6.34 11.15
C LEU A 91 9.82 4.97 10.47
N LEU A 92 10.43 3.95 11.07
CA LEU A 92 10.39 2.58 10.54
C LEU A 92 8.96 2.04 10.49
N VAL A 93 8.19 2.20 11.57
CA VAL A 93 6.79 1.75 11.65
C VAL A 93 5.91 2.50 10.66
N SER A 94 6.07 3.82 10.55
CA SER A 94 5.33 4.64 9.58
C SER A 94 5.65 4.23 8.14
N THR A 95 6.93 3.99 7.83
CA THR A 95 7.37 3.54 6.50
C THR A 95 6.77 2.16 6.18
N ALA A 96 6.87 1.20 7.09
CA ALA A 96 6.28 -0.13 6.90
C ALA A 96 4.76 -0.07 6.74
N THR A 97 4.08 0.80 7.50
CA THR A 97 2.62 0.98 7.45
C THR A 97 2.18 1.58 6.12
N THR A 98 2.88 2.62 5.65
CA THR A 98 2.59 3.26 4.35
C THR A 98 2.83 2.28 3.19
N GLU A 99 3.95 1.56 3.17
CA GLU A 99 4.22 0.52 2.16
C GLU A 99 3.14 -0.57 2.14
N ARG A 100 2.75 -1.08 3.31
CA ARG A 100 1.64 -2.05 3.42
C ARG A 100 0.32 -1.47 2.92
N GLY A 101 0.01 -0.23 3.29
CA GLY A 101 -1.18 0.48 2.81
C GLY A 101 -1.22 0.61 1.28
N PHE A 102 -0.10 0.99 0.66
CA PHE A 102 0.03 1.06 -0.79
C PHE A 102 -0.08 -0.32 -1.46
N SER A 103 0.47 -1.37 -0.85
CA SER A 103 0.34 -2.75 -1.34
C SER A 103 -1.13 -3.21 -1.32
N THR A 104 -1.83 -3.00 -0.21
CA THR A 104 -3.26 -3.30 -0.10
C THR A 104 -4.07 -2.54 -1.14
N MET A 105 -3.81 -1.25 -1.32
CA MET A 105 -4.45 -0.43 -2.35
C MET A 105 -4.20 -0.99 -3.76
N LYS A 106 -2.99 -1.46 -4.06
CA LYS A 106 -2.65 -2.09 -5.34
C LYS A 106 -3.46 -3.36 -5.58
N ILE A 107 -3.64 -4.20 -4.55
CA ILE A 107 -4.46 -5.41 -4.63
C ILE A 107 -5.92 -5.05 -4.91
N PHE A 108 -6.50 -4.10 -4.18
CA PHE A 108 -7.87 -3.65 -4.41
C PHE A 108 -8.07 -3.08 -5.81
N LYS A 109 -7.19 -2.19 -6.26
CA LYS A 109 -7.23 -1.63 -7.62
C LYS A 109 -7.17 -2.72 -8.69
N ASN A 110 -6.30 -3.71 -8.52
CA ASN A 110 -6.17 -4.79 -9.49
C ASN A 110 -7.42 -5.68 -9.52
N ARG A 111 -8.00 -6.00 -8.36
CA ARG A 111 -9.24 -6.78 -8.27
C ARG A 111 -10.41 -6.08 -8.96
N LEU A 112 -10.60 -4.78 -8.71
CA LEU A 112 -11.66 -4.00 -9.35
C LEU A 112 -11.50 -3.95 -10.87
N ARG A 113 -10.27 -3.67 -11.34
CA ARG A 113 -9.97 -3.63 -12.78
C ARG A 113 -10.18 -4.99 -13.45
N ASN A 114 -9.74 -6.08 -12.81
CA ASN A 114 -9.93 -7.42 -13.33
C ASN A 114 -11.43 -7.76 -13.40
N LYS A 115 -12.20 -7.49 -12.35
CA LYS A 115 -13.65 -7.72 -12.35
C LYS A 115 -14.36 -6.97 -13.49
N MET A 116 -14.02 -5.70 -13.72
CA MET A 116 -14.57 -4.92 -14.83
C MET A 116 -14.20 -5.53 -16.19
N SER A 117 -12.96 -6.00 -16.35
CA SER A 117 -12.51 -6.70 -17.56
C SER A 117 -13.24 -8.03 -17.75
N ASP A 118 -13.46 -8.78 -16.68
CA ASP A 118 -14.11 -10.09 -16.71
C ASP A 118 -15.60 -9.95 -17.06
N GLU A 119 -16.31 -8.99 -16.47
CA GLU A 119 -17.72 -8.68 -16.82
C GLU A 119 -17.84 -8.24 -18.28
N ASN A 120 -16.93 -7.38 -18.75
CA ASN A 120 -16.91 -6.95 -20.14
C ASN A 120 -16.63 -8.13 -21.10
N LEU A 121 -15.70 -9.01 -20.75
CA LEU A 121 -15.41 -10.21 -21.54
C LEU A 121 -16.62 -11.15 -21.57
N ALA A 122 -17.27 -11.39 -20.43
CA ALA A 122 -18.46 -12.22 -20.33
C ALA A 122 -19.60 -11.69 -21.22
N ASN A 123 -19.90 -10.39 -21.14
CA ASN A 123 -20.93 -9.76 -21.97
C ASN A 123 -20.61 -9.86 -23.46
N ASN A 124 -19.35 -9.63 -23.84
CA ASN A 124 -18.93 -9.76 -25.25
C ASN A 124 -19.05 -11.19 -25.77
N MET A 125 -18.78 -12.20 -24.95
CA MET A 125 -18.98 -13.60 -25.33
C MET A 125 -20.47 -13.92 -25.55
N VAL A 126 -21.37 -13.41 -24.69
CA VAL A 126 -22.81 -13.58 -24.89
C VAL A 126 -23.27 -12.95 -26.20
N ILE A 127 -22.90 -11.69 -26.44
CA ILE A 127 -23.24 -10.98 -27.69
C ILE A 127 -22.71 -11.73 -28.92
N TYR A 128 -21.50 -12.29 -28.84
CA TYR A 128 -20.91 -13.06 -29.93
C TYR A 128 -21.71 -14.33 -30.25
N ILE A 129 -22.15 -15.05 -29.22
CA ILE A 129 -23.00 -16.25 -29.39
C ILE A 129 -24.36 -15.87 -29.96
N GLU A 130 -25.02 -14.85 -29.39
CA GLU A 130 -26.32 -14.36 -29.86
C GLU A 130 -26.27 -13.92 -31.32
N LYS A 131 -25.19 -13.20 -31.71
CA LYS A 131 -24.96 -12.83 -33.11
C LYS A 131 -24.87 -14.06 -34.02
N GLY A 132 -24.09 -15.07 -33.65
CA GLY A 132 -23.97 -16.30 -34.45
C GLY A 132 -25.26 -17.11 -34.55
N ILE A 133 -26.18 -16.95 -33.59
CA ILE A 133 -27.54 -17.50 -33.66
C ILE A 133 -28.41 -16.64 -34.57
N ALA A 134 -28.38 -15.31 -34.40
CA ALA A 134 -29.14 -14.36 -35.21
C ALA A 134 -28.78 -14.46 -36.71
N ASP A 135 -27.50 -14.65 -37.04
CA ASP A 135 -27.01 -14.81 -38.41
C ASP A 135 -27.57 -16.07 -39.12
N LYS A 136 -28.13 -17.04 -38.38
CA LYS A 136 -28.80 -18.22 -38.95
C LYS A 136 -30.25 -17.97 -39.35
N PHE A 137 -30.84 -16.87 -38.89
CA PHE A 137 -32.19 -16.50 -39.24
C PHE A 137 -32.18 -15.58 -40.45
N ASP A 138 -32.98 -15.91 -41.46
CA ASP A 138 -33.21 -15.02 -42.59
C ASP A 138 -34.25 -13.96 -42.21
N SER A 139 -33.85 -12.70 -42.24
CA SER A 139 -34.72 -11.58 -41.91
C SER A 139 -35.93 -11.47 -42.84
N GLU A 140 -35.78 -11.85 -44.12
CA GLU A 140 -36.88 -11.76 -45.09
C GLU A 140 -37.94 -12.83 -44.79
N SER A 141 -37.50 -14.06 -44.49
CA SER A 141 -38.37 -15.16 -44.06
C SER A 141 -39.15 -14.83 -42.78
N ILE A 142 -38.51 -14.22 -41.77
CA ILE A 142 -39.19 -13.78 -40.54
C ILE A 142 -40.25 -12.71 -40.85
N ILE A 143 -39.93 -11.74 -41.72
CA ILE A 143 -40.86 -10.68 -42.12
C ILE A 143 -42.07 -11.26 -42.85
N GLU A 144 -41.88 -12.24 -43.73
CA GLU A 144 -42.98 -12.92 -44.42
C GLU A 144 -43.87 -13.72 -43.46
N GLU A 145 -43.29 -14.48 -42.54
CA GLU A 145 -44.04 -15.20 -41.51
C GLU A 145 -44.89 -14.24 -40.65
N PHE A 146 -44.31 -13.10 -40.26
CA PHE A 146 -45.00 -12.07 -39.48
C PHE A 146 -46.13 -11.38 -40.26
N LYS A 147 -45.96 -11.16 -41.57
CA LYS A 147 -47.01 -10.68 -42.46
C LYS A 147 -48.16 -11.69 -42.56
N GLY A 148 -47.87 -12.99 -42.61
CA GLY A 148 -48.87 -14.07 -42.62
C GLY A 148 -49.70 -14.13 -41.33
N LEU A 149 -49.08 -13.92 -40.16
CA LEU A 149 -49.76 -13.86 -38.86
C LEU A 149 -50.71 -12.64 -38.73
N LYS A 150 -50.44 -11.57 -39.48
CA LYS A 150 -51.26 -10.35 -39.49
C LYS A 150 -52.66 -10.54 -40.10
N GLY A 151 -52.89 -11.67 -40.79
CA GLY A 151 -54.21 -12.07 -41.29
C GLY A 151 -55.24 -12.39 -40.20
N SER A 152 -54.83 -12.62 -38.94
CA SER A 152 -55.75 -13.09 -37.89
C SER A 152 -55.85 -12.25 -36.61
N ARG A 153 -55.00 -11.25 -36.32
CA ARG A 153 -55.19 -10.35 -35.17
C ARG A 153 -54.67 -8.94 -35.45
N LYS A 154 -55.57 -7.94 -35.36
CA LYS A 154 -55.20 -6.52 -35.30
C LYS A 154 -54.44 -6.27 -33.99
N LEU A 155 -53.11 -6.27 -34.02
CA LEU A 155 -52.31 -5.70 -32.96
C LEU A 155 -52.46 -4.16 -33.04
N GLN A 156 -53.29 -3.59 -32.17
CA GLN A 156 -53.27 -2.14 -31.95
C GLN A 156 -52.03 -1.83 -31.11
N LEU A 157 -50.96 -1.37 -31.76
CA LEU A 157 -49.87 -0.73 -31.05
C LEU A 157 -50.40 0.61 -30.50
N PRO A 158 -50.25 0.89 -29.19
CA PRO A 158 -50.58 2.21 -28.64
C PRO A 158 -49.78 3.28 -29.38
N LYS A 159 -50.47 4.29 -29.94
CA LYS A 159 -49.85 5.43 -30.64
C LYS A 159 -49.12 6.38 -29.67
N ALA A 160 -48.14 5.89 -28.92
CA ALA A 160 -47.47 6.67 -27.87
C ALA A 160 -45.96 6.88 -28.08
N TYR A 161 -45.39 6.53 -29.24
CA TYR A 161 -43.94 6.67 -29.47
C TYR A 161 -43.53 7.59 -30.63
N VAL A 162 -44.46 8.33 -31.25
CA VAL A 162 -44.15 9.21 -32.39
C VAL A 162 -44.66 10.63 -32.17
N THR A 163 -44.20 11.32 -31.12
CA THR A 163 -44.23 12.80 -31.01
C THR A 163 -43.18 13.35 -30.04
N ALA A 164 -41.95 12.82 -30.03
CA ALA A 164 -40.88 13.33 -29.16
C ALA A 164 -39.58 13.64 -29.90
N TYR A 165 -39.66 14.00 -31.19
CA TYR A 165 -38.58 14.62 -31.95
C TYR A 165 -39.19 15.46 -33.08
N HIS A 166 -39.67 16.65 -32.74
CA HIS A 166 -39.76 17.75 -33.68
C HIS A 166 -39.62 19.08 -32.94
#